data_AF-A0A7W7IJ53-F1
#
_entry.id   AF-A0A7W7IJ53-F1
#
_cell.length_a   1.000
_cell.length_b   1.000
_cell.length_c   1.000
_cell.angle_alpha   90.00
_cell.angle_beta   90.00
_cell.angle_gamma   90.00
#
_symmetry.space_group_name_H-M   'P 1'
#
loop_
_entity.id
_entity.type
_entity.pdbx_description
1 polymer ?
#
loop_
_entity_poly.entity_id
_entity_poly.type
_entity_poly.pdbx_seq_one_letter_code
_entity_poly.pdbx_strand_id
1 'polypeptide(L)' 'MAHPRFAENGRDPVAMSTEQEGLETQQLRWERAARLADREADRVKPYLEAGRTPPGYEVYTREQVASGDWLA' A
#
# COMPACT_ATOMS: atom_id res chain seq x y z
N MET A 1 -24.30 -37.95 -31.59
CA MET A 1 -24.09 -37.97 -30.12
C MET A 1 -22.61 -38.18 -29.85
N ALA A 2 -21.93 -37.17 -29.30
CA ALA A 2 -20.66 -37.30 -28.59
C ALA A 2 -20.44 -36.00 -27.81
N HIS A 3 -20.80 -35.98 -26.52
CA HIS A 3 -20.34 -34.95 -25.59
C HIS A 3 -19.10 -35.53 -24.90
N PRO A 4 -17.94 -34.84 -24.93
CA PRO A 4 -16.79 -35.28 -24.15
C PRO A 4 -17.09 -35.03 -22.67
N ARG A 5 -17.20 -36.12 -21.90
CA ARG A 5 -17.17 -36.12 -20.43
C ARG A 5 -15.77 -35.63 -19.99
N PHE A 6 -15.67 -34.38 -19.55
CA PHE A 6 -14.53 -33.93 -18.77
C PHE A 6 -14.76 -34.26 -17.29
N ALA A 7 -13.69 -34.75 -16.68
CA ALA A 7 -13.65 -35.47 -15.43
C ALA A 7 -13.92 -34.59 -14.20
N GLU A 8 -14.67 -35.18 -13.27
CA GLU A 8 -14.48 -35.14 -11.82
C GLU A 8 -13.10 -34.62 -11.37
N ASN A 9 -13.08 -33.41 -10.79
CA ASN A 9 -12.48 -33.09 -9.49
C ASN A 9 -12.63 -31.59 -9.21
N GLY A 10 -13.58 -31.27 -8.32
CA GLY A 10 -13.96 -29.91 -7.94
C GLY A 10 -12.92 -29.19 -7.10
N ARG A 11 -11.88 -28.67 -7.75
CA ARG A 11 -11.13 -27.53 -7.23
C ARG A 11 -10.69 -26.67 -8.40
N ASP A 12 -11.43 -25.60 -8.63
CA ASP A 12 -11.21 -24.62 -9.69
C ASP A 12 -9.76 -24.15 -9.69
N PRO A 13 -8.96 -24.41 -10.75
CA PRO A 13 -7.62 -23.83 -10.88
C PRO A 13 -7.68 -22.30 -10.97
N VAL A 14 -8.83 -21.74 -11.36
CA VAL A 14 -9.10 -20.30 -11.43
C VAL A 14 -9.03 -19.63 -10.05
N ALA A 15 -9.46 -20.31 -8.98
CA ALA A 15 -9.46 -19.72 -7.64
C ALA A 15 -8.04 -19.52 -7.10
N MET A 16 -7.12 -20.46 -7.33
CA MET A 16 -5.73 -20.33 -6.88
C MET A 16 -4.96 -19.25 -7.63
N SER A 17 -5.20 -19.07 -8.93
CA SER A 17 -4.62 -17.97 -9.71
C SER A 17 -5.11 -16.59 -9.24
N THR A 18 -6.39 -16.48 -8.86
CA THR A 18 -7.00 -15.22 -8.40
C THR A 18 -6.45 -14.77 -7.04
N GLU A 19 -6.17 -15.72 -6.13
CA GLU A 19 -5.56 -15.42 -4.83
C GLU A 19 -4.09 -15.00 -4.96
N GLN A 20 -3.32 -15.64 -5.86
CA GLN A 20 -1.94 -15.23 -6.15
C GLN A 20 -1.86 -13.86 -6.83
N GLU A 21 -2.67 -13.60 -7.87
CA GLU A 21 -2.75 -12.26 -8.50
C GLU A 21 -3.24 -11.20 -7.50
N GLY A 22 -4.14 -11.57 -6.59
CA GLY A 22 -4.60 -10.70 -5.51
C GLY A 22 -3.48 -10.33 -4.53
N LEU A 23 -2.63 -11.30 -4.16
CA LEU A 23 -1.45 -11.08 -3.31
C LEU A 23 -0.38 -10.23 -4.00
N GLU A 24 -0.09 -10.47 -5.27
CA GLU A 24 0.85 -9.64 -6.04
C GLU A 24 0.35 -8.21 -6.20
N THR A 25 -0.95 -8.05 -6.50
CA THR A 25 -1.58 -6.73 -6.62
C THR A 25 -1.59 -6.00 -5.28
N GLN A 26 -1.80 -6.71 -4.17
CA GLN A 26 -1.65 -6.12 -2.85
C GLN A 26 -0.20 -5.70 -2.62
N GLN A 27 0.79 -6.56 -2.78
CA GLN A 27 2.20 -6.21 -2.60
C GLN A 27 2.60 -4.95 -3.38
N LEU A 28 2.17 -4.83 -4.65
CA LEU A 28 2.40 -3.64 -5.48
C LEU A 28 1.73 -2.36 -4.92
N ARG A 29 0.55 -2.48 -4.29
CA ARG A 29 -0.12 -1.36 -3.61
C ARG A 29 0.64 -0.94 -2.36
N TRP A 30 1.08 -1.89 -1.55
CA TRP A 30 1.90 -1.63 -0.36
C TRP A 30 3.22 -0.96 -0.73
N GLU A 31 3.89 -1.43 -1.78
CA GLU A 31 5.14 -0.85 -2.26
C GLU A 31 4.94 0.58 -2.79
N ARG A 32 3.83 0.84 -3.48
CA ARG A 32 3.45 2.21 -3.88
C ARG A 32 3.15 3.11 -2.68
N ALA A 33 2.43 2.60 -1.69
CA ALA A 33 2.12 3.36 -0.47
C ALA A 33 3.40 3.71 0.30
N ALA A 34 4.32 2.76 0.45
CA ALA A 34 5.63 2.99 1.07
C ALA A 34 6.43 4.07 0.32
N ARG A 35 6.52 3.98 -1.02
CA ARG A 35 7.21 5.01 -1.83
C ARG A 35 6.57 6.39 -1.73
N LEU A 36 5.26 6.47 -1.56
CA LEU A 36 4.58 7.76 -1.35
C LEU A 36 4.87 8.32 0.05
N ALA A 37 4.87 7.46 1.08
CA ALA A 37 5.24 7.84 2.43
C ALA A 37 6.69 8.35 2.49
N ASP A 38 7.64 7.66 1.84
CA ASP A 38 9.05 8.07 1.77
C ASP A 38 9.20 9.45 1.11
N ARG A 39 8.50 9.69 -0.01
CA ARG A 39 8.53 10.99 -0.70
C ARG A 39 7.98 12.12 0.15
N GLU A 40 6.90 11.87 0.89
CA GLU A 40 6.32 12.89 1.75
C GLU A 40 7.18 13.13 2.99
N ALA A 41 7.81 12.10 3.55
CA ALA A 41 8.80 12.23 4.61
C ALA A 41 10.00 13.08 4.16
N ASP A 42 10.55 12.84 2.97
CA ASP A 42 11.63 13.66 2.38
C ASP A 42 11.21 15.12 2.20
N ARG A 43 9.95 15.37 1.82
CA ARG A 43 9.39 16.72 1.67
C ARG A 43 9.25 17.44 3.01
N VAL A 44 8.85 16.73 4.06
CA VAL A 44 8.59 17.26 5.40
C VAL A 44 9.89 17.49 6.19
N LYS A 45 10.90 16.63 5.99
CA LYS A 45 12.20 16.66 6.67
C LYS A 45 12.86 18.05 6.80
N PRO A 46 13.04 18.85 5.72
CA PRO A 46 13.71 20.15 5.84
C PRO A 46 12.96 21.14 6.74
N TYR A 47 11.63 21.05 6.82
CA TYR A 47 10.84 21.91 7.71
C TYR A 47 11.06 21.53 9.17
N LEU A 48 11.08 20.23 9.46
CA LEU A 48 11.33 19.71 10.81
C LEU A 48 12.74 20.05 11.29
N GLU A 49 13.74 19.94 10.41
CA GLU A 49 15.12 20.35 10.68
C GLU A 49 15.23 21.86 10.95
N ALA A 50 14.46 22.67 10.22
CA ALA A 50 14.37 24.12 10.43
C ALA A 50 13.54 24.55 11.65
N GLY A 51 13.00 23.62 12.42
CA GLY A 51 12.18 23.94 13.59
C GLY A 51 10.75 24.35 13.27
N ARG A 52 10.30 24.15 12.02
CA ARG A 52 9.02 24.65 11.50
C ARG A 52 8.03 23.53 11.24
N THR A 53 6.74 23.84 11.35
CA THR A 53 5.67 22.96 10.86
C THR A 53 5.61 23.07 9.33
N PRO A 54 5.58 21.94 8.60
CA PRO A 54 5.41 21.96 7.14
C PRO A 54 4.04 22.53 6.75
N PRO A 55 3.93 23.19 5.59
CA PRO A 55 2.66 23.70 5.09
C PRO A 55 1.69 22.55 4.78
N GLY A 56 0.44 22.67 5.23
CA GLY A 56 -0.59 21.64 5.12
C GLY A 56 -0.66 20.69 6.33
N TYR A 57 0.23 20.86 7.31
CA TYR A 57 0.30 20.07 8.55
C TYR A 57 -0.02 20.90 9.79
N GLU A 58 -0.64 22.08 9.63
CA GLU A 58 -0.95 23.01 10.71
C GLU A 58 -1.95 22.44 11.73
N VAL A 59 -2.70 21.40 11.33
CA VAL A 59 -3.63 20.67 12.20
C VAL A 59 -2.91 19.72 13.17
N TYR A 60 -1.65 19.40 12.92
CA TYR A 60 -0.82 18.52 13.75
C TYR A 60 0.20 19.33 14.53
N THR A 61 0.51 18.89 15.75
CA THR A 61 1.66 19.45 16.45
C THR A 61 2.95 19.05 15.72
N ARG A 62 4.00 19.85 15.85
CA ARG A 62 5.31 19.51 15.27
C ARG A 62 5.80 18.14 15.72
N GLU A 63 5.52 17.76 16.96
CA GLU A 63 5.89 16.46 17.53
C GLU A 63 5.13 15.32 16.85
N GLN A 64 3.83 15.50 16.57
CA GLN A 64 3.03 14.53 15.79
C GLN A 64 3.51 14.42 14.34
N VAL A 65 3.94 15.53 13.73
CA VAL A 65 4.53 15.49 12.37
C VAL A 65 5.88 14.76 12.39
N ALA A 66 6.69 15.00 13.42
CA ALA A 66 8.01 14.38 13.58
C ALA A 66 7.95 12.90 13.96
N SER A 67 6.91 12.47 14.69
CA SER A 67 6.72 11.04 15.02
C SER A 67 6.35 10.22 13.79
N GLY A 68 5.79 10.85 12.75
CA GLY A 68 5.31 10.16 11.56
C GLY A 68 3.97 9.45 11.77
N ASP A 69 3.28 9.66 12.92
CA ASP A 69 1.99 9.01 13.22
C ASP A 69 0.88 9.38 12.22
N TRP A 70 1.06 10.47 11.48
CA TRP A 70 0.14 10.90 10.41
C TRP A 70 0.27 10.08 9.12
N LEU A 71 1.29 9.22 9.00
CA LEU A 71 1.48 8.29 7.87
C LEU A 71 0.81 6.92 8.09
N ALA A 72 0.29 6.65 9.30
CA ALA A 72 -0.27 5.36 9.71
C ALA A 72 -1.75 5.18 9.37
#